data_AF-A0A3C0EUC3-F1
#
_entry.id   AF-A0A3C0EUC3-F1
#
_cell.length_a   1.000
_cell.length_b   1.000
_cell.length_c   1.000
_cell.angle_alpha   90.00
_cell.angle_beta   90.00
_cell.angle_gamma   90.00
#
_symmetry.space_group_name_H-M   'P 1'
#
loop_
_entity.id
_entity.type
_entity.pdbx_description
1 polymer ?
#
loop_
_entity_poly.entity_id
_entity_poly.type
_entity_poly.pdbx_seq_one_letter_code
_entity_poly.pdbx_strand_id
1 'polypeptide(L)'
;MGLLAIPDVPLLFLGILSIGFFERAVRTNKLPYWLATGIFVALGLSTHYRFFLYPLAAVLFLTLYKPARVYWFNSGFWVSAAIASIGLIPIVWFNLNNELSSASFYFVNRHPWE
;
A
#
# COMPACT_ATOMS: atom_id res chain seq x y z
N MET A 1 24.66 10.58 -11.69
CA MET A 1 24.34 9.19 -11.31
C MET A 1 22.94 9.02 -10.68
N GLY A 2 21.97 9.92 -10.89
CA GLY A 2 20.83 10.05 -9.96
C GLY A 2 19.44 10.27 -10.57
N LEU A 3 19.23 10.08 -11.87
CA LEU A 3 17.88 10.19 -12.49
C LEU A 3 17.14 8.85 -12.57
N LEU A 4 17.85 7.73 -12.46
CA LEU A 4 17.26 6.39 -12.27
C LEU A 4 17.32 5.92 -10.80
N ALA A 5 17.96 6.71 -9.93
CA ALA A 5 17.93 6.52 -8.48
C ALA A 5 16.68 7.15 -7.85
N ILE A 6 15.65 7.40 -8.65
CA ILE A 6 14.32 7.64 -8.11
C ILE A 6 13.88 6.27 -7.56
N PRO A 7 13.46 6.16 -6.30
CA PRO A 7 12.99 4.91 -5.71
C PRO A 7 11.73 4.32 -6.40
N ASP A 8 11.34 4.86 -7.56
CA ASP A 8 10.20 4.47 -8.36
C ASP A 8 10.35 3.07 -8.96
N VAL A 9 11.55 2.61 -9.34
CA VAL A 9 11.69 1.28 -10.01
C VAL A 9 11.33 0.12 -9.07
N PRO A 10 11.92 0.00 -7.86
CA PRO A 10 11.51 -1.03 -6.91
C PRO A 10 10.05 -0.88 -6.48
N LEU A 11 9.58 0.37 -6.37
CA LEU A 11 8.22 0.66 -5.93
C LEU A 11 7.17 0.26 -6.96
N LEU A 12 7.41 0.57 -8.24
CA LEU A 12 6.58 0.12 -9.36
C LEU A 12 6.64 -1.40 -9.49
N PHE A 13 7.81 -2.00 -9.31
CA PHE A 13 7.96 -3.46 -9.31
C PHE A 13 7.09 -4.12 -8.23
N LEU A 14 7.17 -3.63 -6.98
CA LEU A 14 6.31 -4.09 -5.89
C LEU A 14 4.83 -3.80 -6.13
N GLY A 15 4.51 -2.67 -6.78
CA GLY A 15 3.15 -2.27 -7.12
C GLY A 15 2.51 -3.20 -8.15
N ILE A 16 3.24 -3.51 -9.22
CA ILE A 16 2.81 -4.46 -10.26
C ILE A 16 2.63 -5.86 -9.65
N LEU A 17 3.56 -6.32 -8.80
CA LEU A 17 3.41 -7.60 -8.11
C LEU A 17 2.16 -7.61 -7.21
N SER A 18 1.94 -6.54 -6.45
CA SER A 18 0.77 -6.42 -5.56
C SER A 18 -0.55 -6.48 -6.35
N ILE A 19 -0.65 -5.74 -7.45
CA ILE A 19 -1.83 -5.76 -8.34
C ILE A 19 -1.99 -7.14 -8.98
N GLY A 20 -0.90 -7.73 -9.48
CA GLY A 20 -0.94 -9.05 -10.13
C GLY A 20 -1.38 -10.18 -9.19
N PHE A 21 -0.92 -10.16 -7.94
CA PHE A 21 -1.37 -11.11 -6.92
C PHE A 21 -2.80 -10.84 -6.47
N PHE A 22 -3.19 -9.57 -6.32
CA PHE A 22 -4.56 -9.20 -5.97
C PHE A 22 -5.56 -9.67 -7.04
N GLU A 23 -5.25 -9.44 -8.31
CA GLU A 23 -6.07 -9.86 -9.45
C GLU A 23 -6.23 -11.39 -9.48
N ARG A 24 -5.13 -12.12 -9.27
CA ARG A 24 -5.16 -13.59 -9.15
C ARG A 24 -5.93 -14.05 -7.92
N ALA A 25 -5.83 -13.35 -6.80
CA ALA A 25 -6.55 -13.67 -5.57
C ALA A 25 -8.07 -13.49 -5.76
N VAL A 26 -8.48 -12.43 -6.45
CA VAL A 26 -9.89 -12.21 -6.83
C VAL A 26 -10.37 -13.34 -7.75
N ARG A 27 -9.63 -13.68 -8.83
CA ARG A 27 -10.05 -14.73 -9.77
C ARG A 27 -10.11 -16.14 -9.17
N THR A 28 -9.10 -16.53 -8.42
CA THR A 28 -8.93 -17.92 -7.96
C THR A 28 -9.43 -18.15 -6.53
N ASN A 29 -9.62 -17.09 -5.76
CA ASN A 29 -10.00 -17.12 -4.36
C ASN A 29 -9.14 -18.03 -3.46
N LYS A 30 -7.85 -18.18 -3.78
CA LYS A 30 -6.91 -18.98 -2.97
C LYS A 30 -6.19 -18.11 -1.94
N LEU A 31 -6.17 -18.56 -0.69
CA LEU A 31 -5.42 -17.93 0.41
C LEU A 31 -3.95 -17.56 0.11
N PRO A 32 -3.12 -18.38 -0.57
CA PRO A 32 -1.74 -18.00 -0.85
C PRO A 32 -1.60 -16.70 -1.65
N TYR A 33 -2.52 -16.39 -2.57
CA TYR A 33 -2.46 -15.15 -3.33
C TYR A 33 -2.90 -13.93 -2.50
N TRP A 34 -3.85 -14.12 -1.58
CA TRP A 34 -4.21 -13.10 -0.60
C TRP A 34 -3.03 -12.77 0.33
N LEU A 35 -2.34 -13.80 0.83
CA LEU A 35 -1.14 -13.62 1.65
C LEU A 35 -0.02 -12.91 0.88
N ALA A 36 0.26 -13.34 -0.36
CA ALA A 36 1.25 -12.69 -1.21
C ALA A 36 0.91 -11.20 -1.42
N THR A 37 -0.35 -10.89 -1.72
CA THR A 37 -0.83 -9.50 -1.87
C THR A 37 -0.54 -8.68 -0.62
N GLY A 38 -0.90 -9.19 0.56
CA GLY A 38 -0.65 -8.49 1.84
C GLY A 38 0.84 -8.25 2.10
N ILE A 39 1.69 -9.24 1.85
CA ILE A 39 3.15 -9.14 2.05
C ILE A 39 3.77 -8.10 1.12
N PHE A 40 3.46 -8.15 -0.17
CA PHE A 40 4.00 -7.18 -1.14
C PHE A 40 3.51 -5.76 -0.86
N VAL A 41 2.25 -5.61 -0.44
CA VAL A 41 1.72 -4.31 -0.03
C VAL A 41 2.41 -3.80 1.25
N ALA A 42 2.65 -4.67 2.23
CA ALA A 42 3.34 -4.29 3.45
C ALA A 42 4.78 -3.80 3.16
N LEU A 43 5.51 -4.51 2.30
CA LEU A 43 6.85 -4.12 1.85
C LEU A 43 6.83 -2.79 1.07
N GLY A 44 5.86 -2.62 0.17
CA GLY A 44 5.69 -1.39 -0.59
C GLY A 44 5.38 -0.18 0.30
N LEU A 45 4.48 -0.36 1.27
CA LEU A 45 4.13 0.69 2.24
C LEU A 45 5.32 1.08 3.11
N SER A 46 6.15 0.13 3.55
CA SER A 46 7.37 0.42 4.31
C SER A 46 8.39 1.26 3.52
N THR A 47 8.36 1.18 2.18
CA THR A 47 9.33 1.87 1.32
C THR A 47 8.99 3.34 1.11
N HIS A 48 7.73 3.68 0.85
CA HIS A 48 7.35 5.06 0.52
C HIS A 48 5.85 5.32 0.68
N TYR A 49 5.49 6.55 1.07
CA TYR A 49 4.10 6.98 1.28
C TYR A 49 3.23 6.91 0.01
N ARG A 50 3.82 7.10 -1.18
CA ARG A 50 3.12 7.00 -2.48
C ARG A 50 2.51 5.63 -2.72
N PHE A 51 3.06 4.59 -2.10
CA PHE A 51 2.55 3.24 -2.26
C PHE A 51 1.13 3.07 -1.70
N PHE A 52 0.68 3.97 -0.82
CA PHE A 52 -0.69 3.97 -0.31
C PHE A 52 -1.78 4.05 -1.40
N LEU A 53 -1.45 4.58 -2.59
CA LEU A 53 -2.37 4.61 -3.72
C LEU A 53 -2.80 3.21 -4.20
N TYR A 54 -1.94 2.19 -4.05
CA TYR A 54 -2.25 0.81 -4.48
C TYR A 54 -3.33 0.13 -3.63
N PRO A 55 -3.21 0.03 -2.29
CA PRO A 55 -4.28 -0.50 -1.45
C PRO A 55 -5.55 0.37 -1.52
N LEU A 56 -5.41 1.70 -1.67
CA LEU A 56 -6.56 2.57 -1.90
C LEU A 56 -7.30 2.22 -3.21
N ALA A 57 -6.56 2.00 -4.30
CA ALA A 57 -7.14 1.56 -5.57
C ALA A 57 -7.82 0.20 -5.46
N ALA A 58 -7.25 -0.75 -4.69
CA ALA A 58 -7.88 -2.04 -4.43
C ALA A 58 -9.22 -1.89 -3.69
N VAL A 59 -9.26 -1.05 -2.65
CA VAL A 59 -10.51 -0.74 -1.91
C VAL A 59 -11.54 -0.05 -2.81
N LEU A 60 -11.12 0.92 -3.63
CA LEU A 60 -11.99 1.58 -4.61
C LEU A 60 -12.54 0.59 -5.63
N PHE A 61 -11.72 -0.35 -6.12
CA PHE A 61 -12.16 -1.40 -7.02
C PHE A 61 -13.23 -2.29 -6.36
N LEU A 62 -13.01 -2.74 -5.12
CA LEU A 62 -13.98 -3.57 -4.39
C LEU A 62 -15.29 -2.83 -4.08
N THR A 63 -15.27 -1.51 -3.93
CA THR A 63 -16.47 -0.70 -3.62
C THR A 63 -17.25 -0.31 -4.88
N LEU A 64 -16.56 0.12 -5.94
CA LEU A 64 -17.18 0.53 -7.20
C LEU A 64 -17.67 -0.66 -8.02
N TYR A 65 -16.93 -1.77 -8.03
CA TYR A 65 -17.29 -2.95 -8.82
C TYR A 65 -18.20 -3.89 -8.04
N LYS A 66 -19.51 -3.88 -8.38
CA LYS A 66 -20.54 -4.66 -7.67
C LYS A 66 -20.19 -6.15 -7.50
N PRO A 67 -19.67 -6.88 -8.51
CA PRO A 67 -19.32 -8.29 -8.35
C PRO A 67 -18.19 -8.54 -7.34
N ALA A 68 -17.26 -7.59 -7.21
CA ALA A 68 -16.15 -7.73 -6.27
C ALA A 68 -16.53 -7.40 -4.81
N ARG A 69 -17.73 -6.89 -4.55
CA ARG A 69 -18.17 -6.61 -3.17
C ARG A 69 -18.27 -7.88 -2.31
N VAL A 70 -18.45 -9.04 -2.92
CA VAL A 70 -18.48 -10.34 -2.22
C VAL A 70 -17.18 -10.57 -1.44
N TYR A 71 -16.04 -10.07 -1.93
CA TYR A 71 -14.74 -10.24 -1.26
C TYR A 71 -14.61 -9.44 0.04
N TRP A 72 -15.49 -8.47 0.32
CA TRP A 72 -15.55 -7.84 1.65
C TRP A 72 -15.90 -8.84 2.76
N PHE A 73 -16.63 -9.90 2.43
CA PHE A 73 -16.97 -10.97 3.37
C PHE A 73 -15.96 -12.12 3.35
N ASN A 74 -14.92 -12.04 2.51
CA ASN A 74 -13.90 -13.07 2.40
C ASN A 74 -12.85 -12.89 3.48
N SER A 75 -12.57 -13.96 4.24
CA SER A 75 -11.52 -13.96 5.26
C SER A 75 -10.13 -13.71 4.66
N GLY A 76 -9.87 -14.16 3.42
CA GLY A 76 -8.60 -13.93 2.73
C GLY A 76 -8.29 -12.44 2.53
N PHE A 77 -9.29 -11.64 2.18
CA PHE A 77 -9.12 -10.19 2.04
C PHE A 77 -8.72 -9.54 3.35
N TRP A 78 -9.42 -9.84 4.44
CA TRP A 78 -9.11 -9.30 5.77
C TRP A 78 -7.72 -9.71 6.29
N VAL A 79 -7.32 -10.96 6.04
CA VAL A 79 -5.96 -11.42 6.35
C VAL A 79 -4.93 -10.61 5.56
N SER A 80 -5.15 -10.40 4.26
CA SER A 80 -4.25 -9.57 3.45
C SER A 80 -4.18 -8.12 3.94
N ALA A 81 -5.31 -7.56 4.36
CA ALA A 81 -5.41 -6.19 4.87
C ALA A 81 -4.71 -6.05 6.23
N ALA A 82 -4.81 -7.05 7.10
CA ALA A 82 -4.09 -7.09 8.37
C ALA A 82 -2.57 -7.12 8.15
N ILE A 83 -2.09 -7.95 7.21
CA ILE A 83 -0.67 -8.01 6.85
C ILE A 83 -0.21 -6.68 6.25
N ALA A 84 -0.97 -6.11 5.32
CA ALA A 84 -0.66 -4.81 4.73
C ALA A 84 -0.55 -3.69 5.78
N SER A 85 -1.44 -3.71 6.79
CA SER A 85 -1.44 -2.73 7.89
C SER A 85 -0.18 -2.79 8.75
N ILE A 86 0.43 -3.97 8.90
CA ILE A 86 1.73 -4.11 9.59
C ILE A 86 2.81 -3.30 8.87
N GLY A 87 2.75 -3.20 7.53
CA GLY A 87 3.66 -2.36 6.75
C GLY A 87 3.55 -0.86 7.01
N LEU A 88 2.44 -0.39 7.60
CA LEU A 88 2.26 1.01 8.00
C LEU A 88 2.91 1.34 9.35
N ILE A 89 3.17 0.33 10.19
CA ILE A 89 3.74 0.50 11.53
C ILE A 89 5.01 1.36 11.52
N PRO A 90 6.05 1.10 10.69
CA PRO A 90 7.27 1.91 10.71
C PRO A 90 7.01 3.38 10.36
N ILE A 91 6.08 3.65 9.43
CA ILE A 91 5.70 5.02 9.04
C ILE A 91 4.97 5.71 10.18
N VAL A 92 3.96 5.06 10.75
CA VAL A 92 3.16 5.63 11.85
C VAL A 92 4.04 5.88 13.07
N TRP A 93 4.90 4.92 13.41
CA TRP A 93 5.85 5.04 14.53
C TRP A 93 6.80 6.22 14.33
N PHE A 94 7.41 6.33 13.14
CA PHE A 94 8.30 7.45 12.81
C PHE A 94 7.55 8.78 12.83
N ASN A 95 6.32 8.83 12.31
CA ASN A 95 5.53 10.06 12.23
C ASN A 95 5.08 10.55 13.62
N LEU A 96 4.67 9.63 14.51
CA LEU A 96 4.31 9.95 15.89
C LEU A 96 5.50 10.43 16.71
N ASN A 97 6.68 9.83 16.52
CA ASN A 97 7.89 10.18 17.28
C ASN A 97 8.57 11.48 16.80
N ASN A 98 8.21 12.00 15.63
CA ASN A 98 8.78 13.21 15.06
C ASN A 98 7.71 14.32 14.86
N GLU A 99 6.73 14.45 15.76
CA GLU A 99 5.74 15.55 15.75
C GLU A 99 4.96 15.71 14.42
N LEU A 100 4.66 14.60 13.74
CA LEU A 100 4.09 14.64 12.39
C LEU A 100 4.92 15.46 11.38
N SER A 101 6.25 15.50 11.52
CA SER A 101 7.16 16.25 10.63
C SER A 101 6.89 16.02 9.13
N SER A 102 6.44 14.82 8.74
CA SER A 102 6.02 14.53 7.37
C SER A 102 4.75 15.31 6.99
N ALA A 103 3.73 15.33 7.86
CA ALA A 103 2.50 16.06 7.61
C ALA A 103 2.72 17.58 7.68
N SER A 104 3.53 18.08 8.63
CA SER A 104 3.86 19.51 8.69
C SER A 104 4.70 19.96 7.49
N PHE A 105 5.57 19.12 6.93
CA PHE A 105 6.28 19.42 5.69
C PHE A 105 5.34 19.49 4.47
N TYR A 106 4.38 18.57 4.35
CA TYR A 106 3.42 18.58 3.22
C TYR A 106 2.32 19.65 3.34
N PHE A 107 1.92 20.03 4.55
CA PHE A 107 0.79 20.94 4.83
C PHE A 107 1.17 22.32 5.40
N VAL A 108 2.30 22.48 6.09
CA VAL A 108 2.67 23.72 6.80
C VAL A 108 3.88 24.41 6.15
N ASN A 109 5.00 23.71 5.96
CA ASN A 109 6.26 24.31 5.53
C ASN A 109 6.73 23.73 4.18
N ARG A 110 6.11 24.16 3.07
CA ARG A 110 6.69 23.88 1.73
C ARG A 110 7.89 24.77 1.40
N HIS A 111 8.13 25.84 2.16
CA HIS A 111 9.17 26.84 1.89
C HIS A 111 9.91 27.25 3.17
N PRO A 112 11.06 26.63 3.51
CA PRO A 112 11.91 27.11 4.60
C PRO A 112 12.88 28.23 4.17
N TRP A 113 12.70 28.85 2.98
CA TRP A 113 13.56 29.96 2.55
C TRP A 113 12.89 31.32 2.83
N GLU A 114 13.19 31.86 4.00
CA GLU A 114 13.72 33.22 4.07
C GLU A 114 15.23 33.15 4.27
#